data_AF-A0A0K8WH77-F1
#
_entry.id   AF-A0A0K8WH77-F1
#
_cell.length_a   1.000
_cell.length_b   1.000
_cell.length_c   1.000
_cell.angle_alpha   90.00
_cell.angle_beta   90.00
_cell.angle_gamma   90.00
#
_symmetry.space_group_name_H-M   'P 1'
#
loop_
_entity.id
_entity.type
_entity.pdbx_description
1 polymer ?
#
loop_
_entity_poly.entity_id
_entity_poly.type
_entity_poly.pdbx_seq_one_letter_code
_entity_poly.pdbx_strand_id
1 'polypeptide(L)'
;MENKAISLERAKLRAKKLGLINCRFYQCNIDYFEGHFDVGTSLHACGTATDIVLQQCRRSRAGFVCCPCCYGSLQPMPHITYPLSECFRSTLTERDYLYIAHTADQAHELGTLNCRPETTRQGQLCMDIIDTDRKRQAEEVGYDVILTRLKPEQCTPKNRLLVGRITKDS
;
A
#
# COMPACT_ATOMS: atom_id res chain seq x y z
N MET A 1 1.76 12.87 -7.35
CA MET A 1 3.24 12.85 -7.20
C MET A 1 3.76 11.74 -8.09
N GLU A 2 4.93 11.93 -8.70
CA GLU A 2 5.56 10.91 -9.55
C GLU A 2 7.06 11.19 -9.61
N ASN A 3 7.89 10.16 -9.58
CA ASN A 3 9.34 10.32 -9.62
C ASN A 3 9.86 10.39 -11.07
N LYS A 4 9.23 9.64 -11.98
CA LYS A 4 9.63 9.55 -13.39
C LYS A 4 9.05 10.71 -14.21
N ALA A 5 9.94 11.58 -14.68
CA ALA A 5 9.58 12.77 -15.48
C ALA A 5 8.61 12.46 -16.64
N ILE A 6 8.87 11.39 -17.40
CA ILE A 6 8.03 11.00 -18.56
C ILE A 6 6.60 10.63 -18.12
N SER A 7 6.44 9.94 -16.99
CA SER A 7 5.12 9.60 -16.45
C SER A 7 4.37 10.85 -16.01
N LEU A 8 5.07 11.80 -15.37
CA LEU A 8 4.49 13.08 -14.94
C LEU A 8 4.05 13.92 -16.14
N GLU A 9 4.85 13.97 -17.20
CA GLU A 9 4.53 14.69 -18.44
C GLU A 9 3.25 14.15 -19.09
N ARG A 10 3.12 12.82 -19.18
CA ARG A 10 1.88 12.17 -19.67
C ARG A 10 0.66 12.55 -18.82
N ALA A 11 0.82 12.63 -17.51
CA ALA A 11 -0.25 13.04 -16.61
C ALA A 11 -0.67 14.51 -16.84
N LYS A 12 0.31 15.42 -17.01
CA LYS A 12 0.07 16.83 -17.36
C LYS A 12 -0.67 16.97 -18.69
N LEU A 13 -0.23 16.24 -19.72
CA LEU A 13 -0.90 16.23 -21.03
C LEU A 13 -2.35 15.74 -20.94
N ARG A 14 -2.60 14.69 -20.15
CA ARG A 14 -3.97 14.17 -19.94
C ARG A 14 -4.85 15.18 -19.22
N ALA A 15 -4.36 15.83 -18.17
CA ALA A 15 -5.11 16.88 -17.47
C ALA A 15 -5.43 18.06 -18.40
N LYS A 16 -4.48 18.48 -19.24
CA LYS A 16 -4.72 19.53 -20.25
C LYS A 16 -5.79 19.12 -21.26
N LYS A 17 -5.76 17.88 -21.78
CA LYS A 17 -6.77 17.36 -22.72
C LYS A 17 -8.17 17.30 -22.10
N LEU A 18 -8.27 17.05 -20.79
CA LEU A 18 -9.53 16.98 -20.05
C LEU A 18 -9.99 18.34 -19.50
N GLY A 19 -9.23 19.42 -19.71
CA GLY A 19 -9.55 20.75 -19.18
C GLY A 19 -9.47 20.86 -17.65
N LEU A 20 -8.72 19.96 -16.99
CA LEU A 20 -8.60 19.96 -15.52
C LEU A 20 -7.66 21.08 -15.06
N ILE A 21 -8.20 22.05 -14.33
CA ILE A 21 -7.48 23.22 -13.80
C ILE A 21 -7.11 23.10 -12.32
N ASN A 22 -7.69 22.11 -11.63
CA ASN A 22 -7.53 21.87 -10.19
C ASN A 22 -6.51 20.75 -9.87
N CYS A 23 -5.61 20.43 -10.80
CA CYS A 23 -4.58 19.41 -10.62
C CYS A 23 -3.19 20.05 -10.48
N ARG A 24 -2.45 19.66 -9.44
CA ARG A 24 -1.03 20.00 -9.27
C ARG A 24 -0.16 18.76 -9.43
N PHE A 25 0.99 18.94 -10.06
CA PHE A 25 1.89 17.86 -10.46
C PHE A 25 3.27 18.10 -9.85
N TYR A 26 3.71 17.17 -9.01
CA TYR A 26 5.02 17.23 -8.33
C TYR A 26 5.91 16.09 -8.82
N GLN A 27 7.11 16.44 -9.30
CA GLN A 27 8.15 15.47 -9.62
C GLN A 27 9.02 15.25 -8.38
N CYS A 28 8.82 14.17 -7.64
CA CYS A 28 9.58 13.91 -6.43
C CYS A 28 9.54 12.43 -6.06
N ASN A 29 10.50 12.01 -5.23
CA ASN A 29 10.34 10.80 -4.45
C ASN A 29 9.27 11.06 -3.38
N ILE A 30 8.31 10.14 -3.25
CA ILE A 30 7.22 10.26 -2.28
C ILE A 30 7.72 10.24 -0.83
N ASP A 31 8.86 9.60 -0.58
CA ASP A 31 9.52 9.57 0.74
C ASP A 31 9.94 10.98 1.22
N TYR A 32 10.34 11.84 0.29
CA TYR A 32 10.78 13.21 0.57
C TYR A 32 9.68 14.25 0.38
N PHE A 33 8.43 13.83 0.19
CA PHE A 33 7.34 14.79 0.03
C PHE A 33 7.02 15.45 1.38
N GLU A 34 7.02 16.77 1.39
CA GLU A 34 6.56 17.58 2.52
C GLU A 34 5.42 18.48 2.06
N GLY A 35 4.26 18.33 2.71
CA GLY A 35 3.07 19.09 2.39
C GLY A 35 1.85 18.56 3.14
N HIS A 36 0.90 19.45 3.41
CA HIS A 36 -0.36 19.10 4.06
C HIS A 36 -1.38 18.60 3.04
N PHE A 37 -2.14 17.56 3.41
CA PHE A 37 -3.23 17.01 2.61
C PHE A 37 -4.20 16.25 3.52
N ASP A 38 -5.47 16.15 3.10
CA ASP A 38 -6.52 15.49 3.90
C ASP A 38 -6.61 13.99 3.64
N VAL A 39 -6.29 13.53 2.43
CA VAL A 39 -6.40 12.12 2.03
C VAL A 39 -5.24 11.73 1.12
N GLY A 40 -4.54 10.65 1.47
CA GLY A 40 -3.57 9.98 0.60
C GLY A 40 -4.19 8.80 -0.12
N THR A 41 -3.97 8.68 -1.43
CA THR A 41 -4.46 7.54 -2.22
C THR A 41 -3.34 6.90 -2.99
N SER A 42 -3.26 5.58 -3.01
CA SER A 42 -2.26 4.86 -3.81
C SER A 42 -2.84 3.65 -4.52
N LEU A 43 -2.57 3.56 -5.82
CA LEU A 43 -2.89 2.42 -6.66
C LEU A 43 -1.58 1.92 -7.28
N HIS A 44 -1.30 0.63 -7.13
CA HIS A 44 -0.04 0.02 -7.53
C HIS A 44 1.22 0.61 -6.86
N ALA A 45 1.14 1.01 -5.58
CA ALA A 45 2.30 1.38 -4.78
C ALA A 45 3.07 0.14 -4.33
N CYS A 46 3.79 -0.48 -5.27
CA CYS A 46 4.36 -1.80 -5.09
C CYS A 46 5.52 -1.85 -4.07
N GLY A 47 5.65 -2.99 -3.37
CA GLY A 47 6.65 -3.17 -2.32
C GLY A 47 6.49 -2.14 -1.20
N THR A 48 7.62 -1.58 -0.75
CA THR A 48 7.67 -0.59 0.36
C THR A 48 6.96 0.72 0.04
N ALA A 49 6.60 0.99 -1.22
CA ALA A 49 5.93 2.24 -1.59
C ALA A 49 4.56 2.41 -0.91
N THR A 50 3.83 1.32 -0.65
CA THR A 50 2.58 1.40 0.14
C THR A 50 2.87 1.89 1.56
N ASP A 51 3.93 1.37 2.18
CA ASP A 51 4.30 1.70 3.55
C ASP A 51 4.78 3.16 3.67
N ILE A 52 5.48 3.67 2.66
CA ILE A 52 5.84 5.09 2.56
C ILE A 52 4.58 5.98 2.47
N VAL A 53 3.57 5.58 1.67
CA VAL A 53 2.31 6.32 1.58
C VAL A 53 1.60 6.36 2.94
N LEU A 54 1.51 5.22 3.63
CA LEU A 54 0.88 5.13 4.95
C LEU A 54 1.59 6.03 5.97
N GLN A 55 2.92 6.03 5.98
CA GLN A 55 3.70 6.90 6.85
C GLN A 55 3.52 8.38 6.52
N GLN A 56 3.41 8.73 5.24
CA GLN A 56 3.18 10.12 4.84
C GLN A 56 1.76 10.59 5.23
N CYS A 57 0.77 9.71 5.17
CA CYS A 57 -0.56 9.99 5.68
C CYS A 57 -0.55 10.20 7.20
N ARG A 58 0.17 9.34 7.93
CA ARG A 58 0.39 9.50 9.38
C ARG A 58 1.04 10.84 9.72
N ARG A 59 2.14 11.20 9.03
CA ARG A 59 2.85 12.49 9.23
C ARG A 59 1.94 13.69 9.00
N SER A 60 1.09 13.62 7.98
CA SER A 60 0.21 14.72 7.59
C SER A 60 -1.12 14.76 8.35
N ARG A 61 -1.36 13.76 9.22
CA ARG A 61 -2.68 13.50 9.82
C ARG A 61 -3.78 13.48 8.74
N ALA A 62 -3.55 12.70 7.70
CA ALA A 62 -4.47 12.49 6.58
C ALA A 62 -5.14 11.11 6.68
N GLY A 63 -6.38 10.98 6.18
CA GLY A 63 -6.96 9.67 5.87
C GLY A 63 -6.23 8.98 4.71
N PHE A 64 -6.45 7.69 4.51
CA PHE A 64 -5.81 6.97 3.40
C PHE A 64 -6.69 5.93 2.71
N VAL A 65 -6.43 5.70 1.43
CA VAL A 65 -6.99 4.61 0.62
C VAL A 65 -5.87 3.99 -0.23
N CYS A 66 -5.39 2.82 0.17
CA CYS A 66 -4.22 2.19 -0.43
C CYS A 66 -4.58 0.81 -1.00
N CYS A 67 -4.24 0.59 -2.26
CA CYS A 67 -4.32 -0.71 -2.93
C CYS A 67 -2.91 -1.29 -3.10
N PRO A 68 -2.41 -2.07 -2.12
CA PRO A 68 -1.07 -2.66 -2.16
C PRO A 68 -0.88 -3.69 -3.28
N CYS A 69 0.36 -3.77 -3.79
CA CYS A 69 0.81 -4.77 -4.76
C CYS A 69 2.25 -5.20 -4.49
N CYS A 70 2.66 -6.33 -5.06
CA CYS A 70 4.05 -6.82 -5.07
C CYS A 70 4.68 -6.86 -3.67
N TYR A 71 4.08 -7.67 -2.80
CA TYR A 71 4.49 -7.84 -1.41
C TYR A 71 5.90 -8.42 -1.31
N GLY A 72 6.31 -9.27 -2.24
CA GLY A 72 7.65 -9.85 -2.27
C GLY A 72 8.75 -8.87 -2.65
N SER A 73 8.40 -7.61 -2.96
CA SER A 73 9.36 -6.53 -3.19
C SER A 73 9.49 -5.60 -1.98
N LEU A 74 9.01 -6.01 -0.80
CA LEU A 74 9.25 -5.28 0.43
C LEU A 74 10.76 -5.26 0.76
N GLN A 75 11.26 -4.08 1.05
CA GLN A 75 12.65 -3.81 1.40
C GLN A 75 12.68 -2.88 2.63
N PRO A 76 13.36 -3.26 3.72
CA PRO A 76 13.53 -2.38 4.87
C PRO A 76 14.20 -1.06 4.47
N MET A 77 13.81 0.02 5.14
CA MET A 77 14.40 1.35 4.99
C MET A 77 14.70 1.92 6.38
N PRO A 78 15.61 2.91 6.52
CA PRO A 78 15.99 3.44 7.84
C PRO A 78 14.81 3.87 8.73
N HIS A 79 13.70 4.29 8.13
CA HIS A 79 12.50 4.74 8.83
C HIS A 79 11.27 3.81 8.64
N ILE A 80 11.45 2.65 7.99
CA ILE A 80 10.45 1.58 7.83
C ILE A 80 11.14 0.23 8.09
N THR A 81 10.93 -0.30 9.29
CA THR A 81 11.43 -1.61 9.70
C THR A 81 10.27 -2.60 9.82
N TYR A 82 10.52 -3.85 9.44
CA TYR A 82 9.51 -4.90 9.49
C TYR A 82 9.78 -5.88 10.63
N PRO A 83 8.74 -6.39 11.32
CA PRO A 83 7.32 -6.03 11.18
C PRO A 83 7.01 -4.59 11.60
N LEU A 84 5.89 -4.06 11.11
CA LEU A 84 5.46 -2.66 11.27
C LEU A 84 4.83 -2.38 12.63
N SER A 85 3.95 -3.27 13.11
CA SER A 85 3.22 -3.13 14.39
C SER A 85 3.97 -3.76 15.57
N GLU A 86 3.69 -3.30 16.78
CA GLU A 86 4.30 -3.82 18.01
C GLU A 86 3.93 -5.28 18.26
N CYS A 87 2.66 -5.64 18.02
CA CYS A 87 2.15 -7.00 18.16
C CYS A 87 2.85 -8.01 17.24
N PHE A 88 3.18 -7.60 16.02
CA PHE A 88 3.90 -8.49 15.10
C PHE A 88 5.38 -8.55 15.44
N ARG A 89 5.99 -7.45 15.90
CA ARG A 89 7.39 -7.42 16.34
C ARG A 89 7.66 -8.35 17.54
N SER A 90 6.68 -8.59 18.40
CA SER A 90 6.83 -9.54 19.51
C SER A 90 6.80 -11.01 19.08
N THR A 91 6.37 -11.29 17.84
CA THR A 91 6.06 -12.64 17.38
C THR A 91 6.92 -13.08 16.18
N LEU A 92 7.25 -12.15 15.28
CA LEU A 92 7.96 -12.42 14.04
C LEU A 92 9.28 -11.65 13.99
N THR A 93 10.32 -12.30 13.47
CA THR A 93 11.55 -11.60 13.10
C THR A 93 11.38 -10.89 11.76
N GLU A 94 12.26 -9.93 11.45
CA GLU A 94 12.30 -9.27 10.13
C GLU A 94 12.41 -10.32 9.00
N ARG A 95 13.23 -11.35 9.21
CA ARG A 95 13.44 -12.43 8.23
C ARG A 95 12.16 -13.22 7.98
N ASP A 96 11.42 -13.58 9.02
CA ASP A 96 10.16 -14.32 8.89
C ASP A 96 9.12 -13.48 8.14
N TYR A 97 9.04 -12.19 8.49
CA TYR A 97 8.14 -11.25 7.83
C TYR A 97 8.44 -11.13 6.32
N LEU A 98 9.73 -11.01 5.94
CA LEU A 98 10.13 -10.95 4.55
C LEU A 98 9.85 -12.26 3.80
N TYR A 99 9.94 -13.42 4.44
CA TYR A 99 9.53 -14.69 3.83
C TYR A 99 8.02 -14.77 3.57
N ILE A 100 7.21 -14.30 4.51
CA ILE A 100 5.76 -14.19 4.35
C ILE A 100 5.47 -13.24 3.18
N ALA A 101 6.11 -12.08 3.15
CA ALA A 101 5.99 -11.09 2.08
C ALA A 101 6.34 -11.67 0.70
N HIS A 102 7.45 -12.40 0.57
CA HIS A 102 7.83 -13.08 -0.67
C HIS A 102 6.80 -14.11 -1.12
N THR A 103 6.21 -14.85 -0.17
CA THR A 103 5.19 -15.86 -0.46
C THR A 103 3.86 -15.24 -0.89
N ALA A 104 3.54 -14.03 -0.43
CA ALA A 104 2.32 -13.32 -0.81
C ALA A 104 2.20 -13.05 -2.32
N ASP A 105 3.32 -12.93 -3.04
CA ASP A 105 3.30 -12.78 -4.50
C ASP A 105 2.98 -14.06 -5.27
N GLN A 106 2.82 -15.20 -4.60
CA GLN A 106 2.32 -16.44 -5.21
C GLN A 106 0.81 -16.43 -5.46
N ALA A 107 0.08 -15.42 -5.00
CA ALA A 107 -1.33 -15.21 -5.30
C ALA A 107 -1.53 -14.80 -6.77
N HIS A 108 -1.58 -15.79 -7.66
CA HIS A 108 -1.81 -15.63 -9.09
C HIS A 108 -3.30 -15.82 -9.43
N GLU A 109 -3.69 -15.37 -10.63
CA GLU A 109 -5.07 -15.51 -11.12
C GLU A 109 -5.40 -16.97 -11.46
N LEU A 110 -6.44 -17.52 -10.84
CA LEU A 110 -6.98 -18.86 -11.16
C LEU A 110 -7.16 -19.00 -12.68
N GLY A 111 -6.35 -19.86 -13.32
CA GLY A 111 -6.40 -20.11 -14.77
C GLY A 111 -5.11 -19.83 -15.54
N THR A 112 -4.05 -19.29 -14.91
CA THR A 112 -2.72 -19.19 -15.56
C THR A 112 -1.93 -20.50 -15.46
N LEU A 113 -1.01 -20.76 -16.39
CA LEU A 113 -0.22 -22.01 -16.51
C LEU A 113 0.55 -22.39 -15.22
N ASN A 114 0.78 -21.45 -14.30
CA ASN A 114 1.51 -21.65 -13.05
C ASN A 114 0.60 -21.68 -11.79
N CYS A 115 -0.73 -21.70 -11.95
CA CYS A 115 -1.66 -21.64 -10.84
C CYS A 115 -1.93 -23.02 -10.23
N ARG A 116 -1.35 -23.25 -9.06
CA ARG A 116 -1.86 -24.27 -8.12
C ARG A 116 -2.84 -23.59 -7.16
N PRO A 117 -4.06 -24.11 -6.97
CA PRO A 117 -5.04 -23.51 -6.06
C PRO A 117 -4.51 -23.34 -4.63
N GLU A 118 -3.70 -24.30 -4.16
CA GLU A 118 -3.11 -24.31 -2.82
C GLU A 118 -2.09 -23.18 -2.65
N THR A 119 -1.21 -22.96 -3.63
CA THR A 119 -0.21 -21.88 -3.59
C THR A 119 -0.86 -20.51 -3.73
N THR A 120 -1.93 -20.41 -4.51
CA THR A 120 -2.72 -19.18 -4.63
C THR A 120 -3.37 -18.83 -3.30
N ARG A 121 -3.98 -19.81 -2.62
CA ARG A 121 -4.56 -19.64 -1.28
C ARG A 121 -3.50 -19.26 -0.26
N GLN A 122 -2.33 -19.90 -0.30
CA GLN A 122 -1.21 -19.55 0.58
C GLN A 122 -0.77 -18.10 0.38
N GLY A 123 -0.57 -17.66 -0.87
CA GLY A 123 -0.24 -16.28 -1.18
C GLY A 123 -1.29 -15.30 -0.67
N GLN A 124 -2.58 -15.63 -0.79
CA GLN A 124 -3.68 -14.81 -0.26
C GLN A 124 -3.64 -14.67 1.26
N LEU A 125 -3.32 -15.74 2.00
CA LEU A 125 -3.14 -15.71 3.44
C LEU A 125 -1.93 -14.85 3.82
N CYS A 126 -0.82 -14.98 3.08
CA CYS A 126 0.36 -14.13 3.30
C CYS A 126 0.05 -12.65 3.04
N MET A 127 -0.74 -12.31 2.01
CA MET A 127 -1.22 -10.94 1.80
C MET A 127 -2.03 -10.45 3.01
N ASP A 128 -2.95 -11.27 3.53
CA ASP A 128 -3.76 -10.93 4.71
C ASP A 128 -2.88 -10.65 5.94
N ILE A 129 -1.80 -11.41 6.14
CA ILE A 129 -0.86 -11.19 7.26
C ILE A 129 -0.17 -9.83 7.13
N ILE A 130 0.39 -9.51 5.96
CA ILE A 130 1.08 -8.23 5.73
C ILE A 130 0.12 -7.03 5.86
N ASP A 131 -1.07 -7.13 5.27
CA ASP A 131 -2.06 -6.06 5.34
C ASP A 131 -2.66 -5.90 6.75
N THR A 132 -2.74 -7.00 7.51
CA THR A 132 -3.12 -6.94 8.93
C THR A 132 -2.06 -6.20 9.75
N ASP A 133 -0.77 -6.45 9.51
CA ASP A 133 0.30 -5.73 10.20
C ASP A 133 0.26 -4.22 9.91
N ARG A 134 0.09 -3.85 8.63
CA ARG A 134 -0.12 -2.44 8.21
C ARG A 134 -1.32 -1.81 8.90
N LYS A 135 -2.43 -2.54 8.97
CA LYS A 135 -3.64 -2.11 9.69
C LYS A 135 -3.32 -1.86 11.17
N ARG A 136 -2.67 -2.82 11.85
CA ARG A 136 -2.33 -2.69 13.27
C ARG A 136 -1.43 -1.50 13.54
N GLN A 137 -0.41 -1.28 12.72
CA GLN A 137 0.48 -0.11 12.84
C GLN A 137 -0.29 1.22 12.76
N ALA A 138 -1.26 1.31 11.85
CA ALA A 138 -2.09 2.51 11.72
C ALA A 138 -3.06 2.66 12.92
N GLU A 139 -3.65 1.57 13.40
CA GLU A 139 -4.52 1.58 14.59
C GLU A 139 -3.78 2.03 15.86
N GLU A 140 -2.51 1.61 16.04
CA GLU A 140 -1.65 2.02 17.17
C GLU A 140 -1.47 3.55 17.30
N VAL A 141 -1.78 4.29 16.23
CA VAL A 141 -1.59 5.75 16.16
C VAL A 141 -2.88 6.51 15.88
N GLY A 142 -4.03 5.88 16.16
CA GLY A 142 -5.33 6.55 16.20
C GLY A 142 -6.14 6.48 14.90
N TYR A 143 -5.80 5.56 13.98
CA TYR A 143 -6.65 5.30 12.82
C TYR A 143 -7.69 4.20 13.09
N ASP A 144 -8.88 4.37 12.57
CA ASP A 144 -9.81 3.27 12.30
C ASP A 144 -9.54 2.78 10.87
N VAL A 145 -9.22 1.49 10.74
CA VAL A 145 -8.75 0.90 9.48
C VAL A 145 -9.61 -0.28 9.05
N ILE A 146 -10.11 -0.19 7.82
CA ILE A 146 -10.88 -1.23 7.17
C ILE A 146 -10.00 -1.92 6.13
N LEU A 147 -9.85 -3.24 6.27
CA LEU A 147 -9.35 -4.11 5.21
C LEU A 147 -10.53 -4.60 4.38
N THR A 148 -10.53 -4.29 3.10
CA THR A 148 -11.58 -4.68 2.17
C THR A 148 -10.98 -5.06 0.81
N ARG A 149 -11.84 -5.24 -0.19
CA ARG A 149 -11.44 -5.56 -1.57
C ARG A 149 -12.07 -4.61 -2.57
N LEU A 150 -11.37 -4.37 -3.68
CA LEU A 150 -11.92 -3.70 -4.86
C LEU A 150 -13.14 -4.46 -5.37
N LYS A 151 -14.10 -3.71 -5.95
CA LYS A 151 -15.31 -4.25 -6.55
C LYS A 151 -15.36 -3.89 -8.04
N PRO A 152 -15.70 -4.83 -8.94
CA PRO A 152 -15.93 -6.25 -8.67
C PRO A 152 -14.64 -6.96 -8.21
N GLU A 153 -14.74 -8.00 -7.38
CA GLU A 153 -13.54 -8.65 -6.80
C GLU A 153 -12.66 -9.31 -7.86
N GLN A 154 -13.23 -9.59 -9.02
CA GLN A 154 -12.56 -10.19 -10.16
C GLN A 154 -11.81 -9.15 -11.01
N CYS A 155 -11.82 -7.86 -10.64
CA CYS A 155 -11.16 -6.83 -11.43
C CYS A 155 -9.62 -7.01 -11.48
N THR A 156 -9.03 -7.66 -10.47
CA THR A 156 -7.62 -8.05 -10.44
C THR A 156 -7.38 -9.10 -9.34
N PRO A 157 -6.38 -9.99 -9.47
CA PRO A 157 -6.01 -10.94 -8.41
C PRO A 157 -5.55 -10.26 -7.12
N LYS A 158 -4.91 -9.08 -7.24
CA LYS A 158 -4.42 -8.26 -6.12
C LYS A 158 -5.41 -7.14 -5.83
N ASN A 159 -6.56 -7.54 -5.32
CA ASN A 159 -7.70 -6.63 -5.08
C ASN A 159 -7.80 -6.10 -3.65
N ARG A 160 -6.77 -6.27 -2.81
CA ARG A 160 -6.80 -5.80 -1.41
C ARG A 160 -6.82 -4.28 -1.35
N LEU A 161 -7.59 -3.75 -0.40
CA LEU A 161 -7.75 -2.32 -0.18
C LEU A 161 -7.69 -2.03 1.32
N LEU A 162 -6.80 -1.11 1.69
CA LEU A 162 -6.66 -0.55 3.04
C LEU A 162 -7.31 0.83 3.04
N VAL A 163 -8.30 1.04 3.91
CA VAL A 163 -8.96 2.34 4.08
C VAL A 163 -8.82 2.78 5.54
N GLY A 164 -8.12 3.88 5.77
CA GLY A 164 -7.88 4.42 7.10
C GLY A 164 -8.50 5.79 7.29
N ARG A 165 -9.16 6.00 8.43
CA ARG A 165 -9.67 7.29 8.87
C ARG A 165 -9.12 7.61 10.24
N ILE A 166 -8.74 8.87 10.44
CA ILE A 166 -8.33 9.32 11.77
C ILE A 166 -9.57 9.35 12.64
N THR A 167 -9.51 8.61 13.74
CA THR A 167 -10.49 8.79 14.81
C THR A 167 -10.20 10.15 15.43
N LYS A 168 -11.16 11.08 15.33
CA LYS A 168 -11.05 12.32 16.10
C LYS A 168 -11.05 11.89 17.56
N ASP A 169 -9.99 12.23 18.28
CA ASP A 169 -9.96 12.12 19.74
C ASP A 169 -11.29 12.64 20.28
N SER A 170 -11.99 11.81 21.05
CA SER A 170 -13.23 12.17 21.75
C SER A 170 -12.94 13.12 22.90
#